data_AF-K4LJN6-F1
#
_entry.id   AF-K4LJN6-F1
#
_cell.length_a   1.000
_cell.length_b   1.000
_cell.length_c   1.000
_cell.angle_alpha   90.00
_cell.angle_beta   90.00
_cell.angle_gamma   90.00
#
_symmetry.space_group_name_H-M   'P 1'
#
loop_
_entity.id
_entity.type
_entity.pdbx_description
1 polymer ?
#
loop_
_entity_poly.entity_id
_entity_poly.type
_entity_poly.pdbx_seq_one_letter_code
_entity_poly.pdbx_strand_id
1 'polypeptide(L)'
;MPGYLPHGFTLPQVKYYPEGKGFARVELYYTAGEKWLLIVQWKAENQGIGYSFDTDDTVVSDVAVRGNPGKLYYRQSNGGYSQLTWAEGDRNYRIGGAIGPSEIERVASSLRQLN
;
A
#
# COMPACT_ATOMS: atom_id res chain seq x y z
N MET A 1 8.72 -0.68 -8.07
CA MET A 1 8.03 0.49 -8.67
C MET A 1 6.68 0.06 -9.23
N PRO A 2 5.61 0.87 -9.15
CA PRO A 2 4.32 0.54 -9.74
C PRO A 2 4.37 0.59 -11.27
N GLY A 3 3.86 -0.45 -11.93
CA GLY A 3 3.69 -0.48 -13.39
C GLY A 3 2.44 0.24 -13.87
N TYR A 4 1.52 0.55 -12.96
CA TYR A 4 0.32 1.34 -13.16
C TYR A 4 0.19 2.38 -12.05
N LEU A 5 -0.15 3.60 -12.41
CA LEU A 5 -0.63 4.64 -11.51
C LEU A 5 -1.90 5.24 -12.08
N PRO A 6 -2.85 5.66 -11.22
CA PRO A 6 -4.01 6.42 -11.68
C PRO A 6 -3.56 7.69 -12.40
N HIS A 7 -4.36 8.16 -13.35
CA HIS A 7 -4.03 9.32 -14.17
C HIS A 7 -3.74 10.56 -13.30
N GLY A 8 -2.68 11.30 -13.65
CA GLY A 8 -2.30 12.55 -12.99
C GLY A 8 -1.43 12.40 -11.73
N PHE A 9 -1.20 11.17 -11.24
CA PHE A 9 -0.28 10.96 -10.12
C PHE A 9 1.18 11.15 -10.53
N THR A 10 1.90 11.93 -9.73
CA THR A 10 3.35 12.14 -9.84
C THR A 10 4.03 11.73 -8.54
N LEU A 11 5.34 11.47 -8.56
CA LEU A 11 6.15 11.04 -7.40
C LEU A 11 6.97 12.22 -6.85
N PRO A 12 6.41 13.12 -6.04
CA PRO A 12 7.16 14.23 -5.46
C PRO A 12 8.18 13.80 -4.41
N GLN A 13 7.99 12.63 -3.76
CA GLN A 13 8.84 12.25 -2.62
C GLN A 13 9.09 10.75 -2.54
N VAL A 14 10.37 10.42 -2.30
CA VAL A 14 10.85 9.08 -1.95
C VAL A 14 11.57 9.19 -0.62
N LYS A 15 11.27 8.29 0.32
CA LYS A 15 12.00 8.18 1.58
C LYS A 15 12.55 6.77 1.74
N TYR A 16 13.79 6.70 2.19
CA TYR A 16 14.48 5.46 2.50
C TYR A 16 14.89 5.49 3.97
N TYR A 17 14.47 4.48 4.72
CA TYR A 17 14.76 4.32 6.13
C TYR A 17 15.60 3.04 6.30
N PRO A 18 16.91 3.16 6.54
CA PRO A 18 17.71 2.01 6.95
C PRO A 18 17.28 1.62 8.37
N GLU A 19 16.69 0.44 8.50
CA GLU A 19 16.35 -0.14 9.79
C GLU A 19 17.47 -1.17 10.07
N GLY A 20 18.33 -0.93 11.06
CA GLY A 20 19.56 -1.72 11.25
C GLY A 20 19.35 -3.25 11.21
N LYS A 21 20.42 -4.01 10.93
CA LYS A 21 20.39 -5.48 10.68
C LYS A 21 19.80 -5.89 9.32
N GLY A 22 19.98 -5.06 8.29
CA GLY A 22 19.59 -5.41 6.91
C GLY A 22 18.10 -5.24 6.63
N PHE A 23 17.37 -4.57 7.52
CA PHE A 23 16.01 -4.13 7.27
C PHE A 23 16.03 -2.76 6.57
N ALA A 24 15.06 -2.54 5.71
CA ALA A 24 14.88 -1.25 5.08
C ALA A 24 13.40 -1.03 4.84
N ARG A 25 12.96 0.19 5.06
CA ARG A 25 11.64 0.67 4.67
C ARG A 25 11.79 1.71 3.57
N VAL A 26 11.05 1.51 2.49
CA VAL A 26 10.94 2.44 1.37
C VAL A 26 9.54 2.99 1.35
N GLU A 27 9.43 4.30 1.23
CA GLU A 27 8.16 4.99 1.03
C GLU A 27 8.19 5.80 -0.27
N LEU A 28 7.16 5.62 -1.07
CA LEU A 28 6.93 6.37 -2.30
C LEU A 28 5.62 7.13 -2.14
N TYR A 29 5.70 8.46 -2.08
CA TYR A 29 4.54 9.32 -1.90
C TYR A 29 4.17 9.97 -3.24
N TYR A 30 2.98 9.65 -3.74
CA TYR A 30 2.44 10.17 -4.98
C TYR A 30 1.26 11.11 -4.74
N THR A 31 1.10 12.12 -5.61
CA THR A 31 0.03 13.12 -5.51
C THR A 31 -0.60 13.43 -6.86
N ALA A 32 -1.91 13.72 -6.86
CA ALA A 32 -2.69 14.21 -8.00
C ALA A 32 -3.78 15.19 -7.51
N GLY A 33 -3.50 16.50 -7.55
CA GLY A 33 -4.38 17.50 -6.92
C GLY A 33 -4.50 17.25 -5.42
N GLU A 34 -5.72 17.12 -4.91
CA GLU A 34 -6.00 16.81 -3.50
C GLU A 34 -5.86 15.31 -3.17
N LYS A 35 -5.69 14.44 -4.19
CA LYS A 35 -5.52 13.01 -3.98
C LYS A 35 -4.07 12.67 -3.70
N TRP A 36 -3.87 11.64 -2.89
CA TRP A 36 -2.55 11.14 -2.53
C TRP A 36 -2.55 9.61 -2.45
N LEU A 37 -1.36 9.05 -2.61
CA LEU A 37 -1.11 7.61 -2.55
C LEU A 37 0.27 7.40 -1.93
N LEU A 38 0.34 6.58 -0.89
CA LEU A 38 1.57 6.16 -0.25
C LEU A 38 1.77 4.66 -0.50
N ILE A 39 2.90 4.32 -1.11
CA ILE A 39 3.35 2.94 -1.26
C ILE A 39 4.51 2.72 -0.29
N VAL A 40 4.35 1.79 0.64
CA VAL A 40 5.36 1.39 1.62
C VAL A 40 5.77 -0.05 1.33
N GLN A 41 7.06 -0.28 1.30
CA GLN A 41 7.66 -1.62 1.30
C GLN A 41 8.62 -1.71 2.48
N TRP A 42 8.57 -2.82 3.22
CA TRP A 42 9.59 -3.10 4.23
C TRP A 42 9.91 -4.59 4.28
N LYS A 43 11.16 -4.91 4.60
CA LYS A 43 11.54 -6.29 4.92
C LYS A 43 11.03 -6.63 6.31
N ALA A 44 10.46 -7.82 6.51
CA ALA A 44 10.21 -8.32 7.86
C ALA A 44 10.42 -9.84 7.89
N GLU A 45 11.41 -10.27 8.67
CA GLU A 45 11.66 -11.68 8.94
C GLU A 45 10.85 -12.07 10.18
N ASN A 46 9.94 -13.03 10.04
CA ASN A 46 9.15 -13.59 11.15
C ASN A 46 8.30 -12.58 11.95
N GLN A 47 7.91 -11.44 11.37
CA GLN A 47 6.95 -10.52 11.97
C GLN A 47 5.58 -10.66 11.31
N GLY A 48 4.55 -10.90 12.12
CA GLY A 48 3.16 -10.88 11.66
C GLY A 48 2.71 -9.47 11.30
N ILE A 49 1.81 -9.37 10.31
CA ILE A 49 1.14 -8.11 10.00
C ILE A 49 -0.01 -7.90 10.98
N GLY A 50 0.11 -6.87 11.83
CA GLY A 50 -0.99 -6.39 12.66
C GLY A 50 -1.93 -5.51 11.86
N TYR A 51 -3.23 -5.68 12.10
CA TYR A 51 -4.29 -4.89 11.46
C TYR A 51 -5.08 -4.14 12.53
N SER A 52 -5.25 -2.84 12.33
CA SER A 52 -6.08 -2.00 13.20
C SER A 52 -6.86 -1.03 12.32
N PHE A 53 -8.15 -0.92 12.58
CA PHE A 53 -9.07 -0.11 11.82
C PHE A 53 -10.22 0.29 12.72
N ASP A 54 -10.90 1.37 12.34
CA ASP A 54 -12.12 1.80 12.97
C ASP A 54 -13.27 0.91 12.51
N THR A 55 -14.03 0.36 13.45
CA THR A 55 -15.10 -0.59 13.17
C THR A 55 -16.38 0.06 12.68
N ASP A 56 -16.54 1.38 12.84
CA ASP A 56 -17.83 2.03 12.61
C ASP A 56 -18.12 2.27 11.12
N ASP A 57 -17.10 2.59 10.32
CA ASP A 57 -17.27 3.00 8.92
C ASP A 57 -16.27 2.38 7.94
N THR A 58 -15.52 1.36 8.38
CA THR A 58 -14.54 0.66 7.53
C THR A 58 -15.09 -0.67 7.05
N VAL A 59 -15.19 -0.81 5.73
CA VAL A 59 -15.38 -2.12 5.09
C VAL A 59 -14.03 -2.81 4.97
N VAL A 60 -13.97 -4.06 5.42
CA VAL A 60 -12.76 -4.90 5.32
C VAL A 60 -13.05 -6.07 4.37
N SER A 61 -12.17 -6.29 3.41
CA SER A 61 -12.25 -7.41 2.48
C SER A 61 -10.93 -8.17 2.38
N ASP A 62 -11.06 -9.48 2.15
CA ASP A 62 -9.97 -10.33 1.70
C ASP A 62 -9.78 -10.16 0.19
N VAL A 63 -8.53 -9.93 -0.21
CA VAL A 63 -8.14 -9.83 -1.62
C VAL A 63 -6.88 -10.65 -1.88
N ALA A 64 -6.59 -10.91 -3.15
CA ALA A 64 -5.35 -11.57 -3.55
C ALA A 64 -4.52 -10.65 -4.45
N VAL A 65 -3.28 -10.35 -4.05
CA VAL A 65 -2.33 -9.58 -4.86
C VAL A 65 -1.30 -10.53 -5.45
N ARG A 66 -1.38 -10.78 -6.76
CA ARG A 66 -0.53 -11.76 -7.47
C ARG A 66 -0.52 -13.14 -6.77
N GLY A 67 -1.68 -13.57 -6.26
CA GLY A 67 -1.83 -14.85 -5.54
C GLY A 67 -1.48 -14.81 -4.05
N ASN A 68 -0.94 -13.70 -3.53
CA ASN A 68 -0.68 -13.55 -2.10
C ASN A 68 -1.90 -12.97 -1.37
N PRO A 69 -2.28 -13.50 -0.20
CA PRO A 69 -3.40 -12.99 0.57
C PRO A 69 -3.10 -11.57 1.08
N GLY A 70 -4.10 -10.70 0.98
CA GLY A 70 -4.04 -9.33 1.46
C GLY A 70 -5.36 -8.89 2.10
N LYS A 71 -5.27 -7.86 2.95
CA LYS A 71 -6.42 -7.21 3.56
C LYS A 71 -6.59 -5.82 2.98
N LEU A 72 -7.77 -5.55 2.43
CA LEU A 72 -8.19 -4.26 1.91
C LEU A 72 -9.18 -3.61 2.87
N TYR A 73 -8.90 -2.36 3.20
CA TYR A 73 -9.74 -1.47 4.00
C TYR A 73 -10.30 -0.41 3.09
N TYR A 74 -11.58 -0.09 3.27
CA TYR A 74 -12.19 1.07 2.65
C TYR A 74 -13.09 1.79 3.63
N ARG A 75 -12.78 3.06 3.85
CA ARG A 75 -13.58 4.01 4.60
C ARG A 75 -14.13 5.03 3.62
N GLN A 76 -15.44 5.21 3.59
CA GLN A 76 -16.07 6.19 2.70
C GLN A 76 -16.07 7.62 3.27
N SER A 77 -15.98 7.78 4.60
CA SER A 77 -16.00 9.11 5.23
C SER A 77 -14.78 9.97 4.88
N ASN A 78 -14.90 11.29 5.06
CA ASN A 78 -13.81 12.27 4.93
C ASN A 78 -13.03 12.21 3.59
N GLY A 79 -13.73 12.07 2.48
CA GLY A 79 -13.10 12.08 1.14
C GLY A 79 -12.62 10.72 0.65
N GLY A 80 -12.88 9.65 1.40
CA GLY A 80 -12.57 8.28 1.02
C GLY A 80 -11.11 7.91 1.29
N TYR A 81 -10.90 6.79 1.97
CA TYR A 81 -9.58 6.23 2.23
C TYR A 81 -9.61 4.73 1.96
N SER A 82 -8.69 4.27 1.12
CA SER A 82 -8.42 2.85 0.97
C SER A 82 -7.02 2.51 1.47
N GLN A 83 -6.86 1.32 2.01
CA GLN A 83 -5.56 0.76 2.36
C GLN A 83 -5.52 -0.72 2.04
N LEU A 84 -4.50 -1.18 1.32
CA LEU A 84 -4.24 -2.58 1.06
C LEU A 84 -2.90 -2.96 1.67
N THR A 85 -2.88 -4.03 2.47
CA THR A 85 -1.66 -4.58 3.05
C THR A 85 -1.56 -6.07 2.72
N TRP A 86 -0.38 -6.53 2.30
CA TRP A 86 -0.09 -7.93 2.01
C TRP A 86 1.40 -8.24 2.23
N ALA A 87 1.72 -9.52 2.30
CA ALA A 87 3.10 -10.04 2.31
C ALA A 87 3.40 -10.79 1.02
N GLU A 88 4.66 -10.77 0.58
CA GLU A 88 5.17 -11.58 -0.51
C GLU A 88 6.62 -11.96 -0.18
N GLY A 89 6.84 -13.22 0.23
CA GLY A 89 8.14 -13.68 0.73
C GLY A 89 8.54 -13.01 2.05
N ASP A 90 9.74 -12.43 2.09
CA ASP A 90 10.29 -11.69 3.24
C ASP A 90 9.93 -10.19 3.23
N ARG A 91 9.07 -9.76 2.29
CA ARG A 91 8.66 -8.37 2.11
C ARG A 91 7.19 -8.19 2.45
N ASN A 92 6.92 -7.10 3.16
CA ASN A 92 5.58 -6.60 3.38
C ASN A 92 5.37 -5.34 2.56
N TYR A 93 4.11 -5.14 2.16
CA TYR A 93 3.69 -4.02 1.38
C TYR A 93 2.45 -3.40 1.99
N ARG A 94 2.38 -2.07 1.91
CA ARG A 94 1.17 -1.31 2.20
C ARG A 94 0.99 -0.26 1.13
N ILE A 95 -0.21 -0.19 0.56
CA ILE A 95 -0.64 0.93 -0.28
C ILE A 95 -1.80 1.59 0.46
N GLY A 96 -1.74 2.89 0.67
CA GLY A 96 -2.82 3.67 1.28
C GLY A 96 -3.02 4.99 0.57
N GLY A 97 -4.24 5.49 0.49
CA GLY A 97 -4.48 6.78 -0.16
C GLY A 97 -5.93 7.18 -0.30
N ALA A 98 -6.12 8.43 -0.75
CA ALA A 98 -7.41 8.99 -1.13
C ALA A 98 -7.79 8.57 -2.56
N ILE A 99 -7.83 7.25 -2.78
CA ILE A 99 -8.24 6.60 -4.02
C ILE A 99 -9.12 5.38 -3.69
N GLY A 100 -9.96 4.98 -4.64
CA GLY A 100 -10.92 3.89 -4.41
C GLY A 100 -10.28 2.51 -4.33
N PRO A 101 -11.02 1.51 -3.82
CA PRO A 101 -10.54 0.13 -3.62
C PRO A 101 -9.96 -0.49 -4.90
N SER A 102 -10.70 -0.40 -6.01
CA SER A 102 -10.29 -0.99 -7.29
C SER A 102 -9.02 -0.36 -7.86
N GLU A 103 -8.80 0.93 -7.62
CA GLU A 103 -7.56 1.60 -8.05
C GLU A 103 -6.37 1.14 -7.20
N ILE A 104 -6.54 0.97 -5.88
CA ILE A 104 -5.51 0.41 -5.01
C ILE A 104 -5.13 -1.01 -5.45
N GLU A 105 -6.11 -1.87 -5.74
CA GLU A 105 -5.85 -3.24 -6.18
C GLU A 105 -5.08 -3.29 -7.51
N ARG A 106 -5.41 -2.38 -8.44
CA ARG A 106 -4.73 -2.26 -9.72
C ARG A 106 -3.29 -1.77 -9.57
N VAL A 107 -3.04 -0.77 -8.71
CA VAL A 107 -1.68 -0.34 -8.36
C VAL A 107 -0.91 -1.49 -7.72
N ALA A 108 -1.49 -2.15 -6.72
CA ALA A 108 -0.88 -3.27 -6.00
C ALA A 108 -0.45 -4.38 -6.95
N SER A 109 -1.35 -4.80 -7.84
CA SER A 109 -1.12 -5.85 -8.83
C SER A 109 -0.02 -5.49 -9.83
N SER A 110 0.13 -4.20 -10.14
CA SER A 110 1.12 -3.70 -11.09
C SER A 110 2.54 -3.55 -10.52
N LEU A 111 2.73 -3.67 -9.21
CA LEU A 111 4.03 -3.49 -8.59
C LEU A 111 5.04 -4.48 -9.16
N ARG A 112 6.12 -3.94 -9.72
CA ARG A 112 7.27 -4.71 -10.18
C ARG A 112 8.28 -4.83 -9.06
N GLN A 113 8.73 -6.06 -8.80
CA GLN A 113 9.90 -6.30 -7.97
C GLN A 113 11.09 -5.62 -8.65
N LEU A 114 11.81 -4.80 -7.88
CA LEU A 114 13.16 -4.41 -8.26
C LEU A 114 14.05 -5.57 -7.84
N ASN A 115 14.57 -6.29 -8.84
CA ASN A 115 15.58 -7.32 -8.68
C ASN A 115 16.92 -6.67 -8.35
#